data_AF-A0A8H6NYN3-F1
#
_entry.id   AF-A0A8H6NYN3-F1
#
_cell.length_a   1.000
_cell.length_b   1.000
_cell.length_c   1.000
_cell.angle_alpha   90.00
_cell.angle_beta   90.00
_cell.angle_gamma   90.00
#
_symmetry.space_group_name_H-M   'P 1'
#
loop_
_entity.id
_entity.type
_entity.pdbx_description
1 polymer ?
#
loop_
_entity_poly.entity_id
_entity_poly.type
_entity_poly.pdbx_seq_one_letter_code
_entity_poly.pdbx_strand_id
1 'polypeptide(L)'
;MKFSVVLATLAAVASAAPVQDVEDGNSRLQKRAAVFTAKTFDELSISGGNAGTAKEDALKKLGGLPTDLTAVDKADLTFLNSVNKIANQAERGAYNAKIAETTPGEEALALQRAKIQNKVLKLTATVMGLQAQQAQGQNVTAKLDEETKKLNKNIAEDQANAGKPATALKFNASTDNPAASEVPKDDALATKAGDVVKASVKAAGGGGAGAAGGAKSTGKDKGTGKDKGTGTKSTKDKTKNKAVVADATEEDEE
;
A
#
# COMPACT_ATOMS: atom_id res chain seq x y z
N MET A 1 -67.31 -46.35 -10.22
CA MET A 1 -67.53 -45.54 -11.42
C MET A 1 -66.17 -45.05 -11.92
N LYS A 2 -65.96 -45.20 -13.24
CA LYS A 2 -65.20 -44.36 -14.18
C LYS A 2 -63.81 -43.84 -13.75
N PHE A 3 -62.83 -44.40 -14.48
CA PHE A 3 -61.44 -43.99 -14.66
C PHE A 3 -61.26 -42.52 -15.02
N SER A 4 -60.15 -41.93 -14.58
CA SER A 4 -59.45 -40.85 -15.32
C SER A 4 -57.96 -40.95 -15.04
N VAL A 5 -57.23 -41.48 -16.03
CA VAL A 5 -55.77 -41.42 -16.16
C VAL A 5 -55.47 -40.15 -16.97
N VAL A 6 -54.72 -39.21 -16.39
CA VAL A 6 -54.14 -38.08 -17.13
C VAL A 6 -52.68 -38.41 -17.38
N LEU A 7 -52.37 -38.72 -18.63
CA LEU A 7 -51.03 -39.00 -19.13
C LEU A 7 -50.37 -37.65 -19.46
N ALA A 8 -49.50 -37.15 -18.57
CA ALA A 8 -48.69 -35.96 -18.83
C ALA A 8 -47.44 -36.38 -19.62
N THR A 9 -47.32 -35.92 -20.86
CA THR A 9 -46.17 -36.12 -21.73
C THR A 9 -44.99 -35.29 -21.24
N LEU A 10 -43.92 -35.97 -20.82
CA LEU A 10 -42.66 -35.36 -20.44
C LEU A 10 -41.82 -35.11 -21.71
N ALA A 11 -41.73 -33.86 -22.15
CA ALA A 11 -40.83 -33.45 -23.22
C ALA A 11 -39.39 -33.43 -22.69
N ALA A 12 -38.56 -34.35 -23.17
CA ALA A 12 -37.12 -34.36 -22.90
C ALA A 12 -36.44 -33.24 -23.71
N VAL A 13 -35.99 -32.19 -23.01
CA VAL A 13 -35.17 -31.13 -23.60
C VAL A 13 -33.72 -31.61 -23.58
N ALA A 14 -33.17 -31.98 -24.74
CA ALA A 14 -31.77 -32.30 -24.89
C ALA A 14 -30.94 -31.01 -24.71
N SER A 15 -30.26 -30.88 -23.56
CA SER A 15 -29.25 -29.85 -23.36
C SER A 15 -28.01 -30.26 -24.15
N ALA A 16 -27.80 -29.66 -25.33
CA ALA A 16 -26.51 -29.72 -26.00
C ALA A 16 -25.48 -29.00 -25.12
N ALA A 17 -24.67 -29.76 -24.39
CA ALA A 17 -23.49 -29.21 -23.74
C ALA A 17 -22.52 -28.75 -24.84
N PRO A 18 -21.90 -27.57 -24.72
CA PRO A 18 -20.84 -27.18 -25.63
C PRO A 18 -19.71 -28.20 -25.51
N VAL A 19 -19.45 -28.89 -26.62
CA VAL A 19 -18.25 -29.70 -26.81
C VAL A 19 -17.09 -28.73 -26.73
N GLN A 20 -16.27 -28.86 -25.69
CA GLN A 20 -14.99 -28.15 -25.66
C GLN A 20 -14.08 -28.88 -26.64
N ASP A 21 -13.88 -28.26 -27.81
CA ASP A 21 -12.81 -28.64 -28.73
C ASP A 21 -11.48 -28.57 -27.98
N VAL A 22 -10.94 -29.74 -27.64
CA VAL A 22 -9.56 -29.93 -27.18
C VAL A 22 -8.73 -30.37 -28.37
N GLU A 23 -8.51 -29.45 -29.30
CA GLU A 23 -7.49 -29.58 -30.35
C GLU A 23 -6.64 -28.31 -30.38
N ASP A 24 -5.61 -28.27 -29.55
CA ASP A 24 -4.26 -27.91 -29.96
C ASP A 24 -3.31 -27.98 -28.75
N GLY A 25 -2.19 -28.68 -28.93
CA GLY A 25 -1.14 -28.94 -27.94
C GLY A 25 -0.31 -27.71 -27.53
N ASN A 26 -0.98 -26.59 -27.29
CA ASN A 26 -0.43 -25.39 -26.70
C ASN A 26 -1.40 -24.96 -25.60
N SER A 27 -1.34 -25.65 -24.46
CA SER A 27 -2.02 -25.27 -23.21
C SER A 27 -1.47 -23.91 -22.73
N ARG A 28 -1.76 -22.84 -23.47
CA ARG A 28 -1.76 -21.49 -22.95
C ARG A 28 -2.81 -21.52 -21.86
N LEU A 29 -2.35 -21.69 -20.62
CA LEU A 29 -3.10 -21.40 -19.40
C LEU A 29 -4.00 -20.22 -19.73
N GLN A 30 -5.32 -20.44 -19.78
CA GLN A 30 -6.25 -19.35 -20.03
C GLN A 30 -6.04 -18.36 -18.89
N LYS A 31 -5.32 -17.28 -19.19
CA LYS A 31 -4.99 -16.26 -18.22
C LYS A 31 -6.32 -15.67 -17.77
N ARG A 32 -6.62 -15.76 -16.47
CA ARG A 32 -7.90 -15.30 -15.93
C ARG A 32 -8.08 -13.82 -16.24
N ALA A 33 -9.32 -13.44 -16.53
CA ALA A 33 -9.70 -12.03 -16.62
C ALA A 33 -9.49 -11.35 -15.26
N ALA A 34 -9.18 -10.06 -15.29
CA ALA A 34 -9.07 -9.23 -14.09
C ALA A 34 -10.37 -9.29 -13.28
N VAL A 35 -10.24 -9.36 -11.96
CA VAL A 35 -11.39 -9.41 -11.04
C VAL A 35 -11.76 -8.02 -10.54
N PHE A 36 -10.81 -7.11 -10.51
CA PHE A 36 -11.05 -5.73 -10.10
C PHE A 36 -11.38 -4.84 -11.28
N THR A 37 -12.31 -3.92 -11.02
CA THR A 37 -12.64 -2.80 -11.91
C THR A 37 -12.31 -1.49 -11.23
N ALA A 38 -12.25 -0.43 -12.02
CA ALA A 38 -12.16 0.96 -11.58
C ALA A 38 -12.97 1.26 -10.32
N LYS A 39 -12.35 1.90 -9.33
CA LYS A 39 -13.04 2.43 -8.15
C LYS A 39 -12.47 3.79 -7.76
N THR A 40 -13.34 4.64 -7.24
CA THR A 40 -12.94 5.86 -6.55
C THR A 40 -12.40 5.54 -5.16
N PHE A 41 -11.65 6.48 -4.57
CA PHE A 41 -11.23 6.40 -3.18
C PHE A 41 -12.43 6.25 -2.25
N ASP A 42 -13.51 7.00 -2.47
CA ASP A 42 -14.70 6.95 -1.62
C ASP A 42 -15.41 5.59 -1.65
N GLU A 43 -15.41 4.90 -2.80
CA GLU A 43 -15.96 3.54 -2.91
C GLU A 43 -15.08 2.50 -2.22
N LEU A 44 -13.77 2.74 -2.18
CA LEU A 44 -12.80 1.85 -1.55
C LEU A 44 -12.60 2.12 -0.06
N SER A 45 -12.84 3.34 0.39
CA SER A 45 -12.53 3.77 1.75
C SER A 45 -13.24 2.89 2.77
N ILE A 46 -12.46 2.48 3.77
CA ILE A 46 -12.92 1.80 4.99
C ILE A 46 -12.86 2.72 6.20
N SER A 47 -12.65 4.02 5.95
CA SER A 47 -12.49 5.00 7.00
C SER A 47 -13.86 5.42 7.53
N GLY A 48 -13.98 5.63 8.84
CA GLY A 48 -15.20 6.07 9.50
C GLY A 48 -15.80 5.03 10.45
N GLY A 49 -17.01 5.31 10.93
CA GLY A 49 -17.73 4.43 11.85
C GLY A 49 -16.99 4.31 13.18
N ASN A 50 -16.64 3.09 13.57
CA ASN A 50 -15.88 2.80 14.77
C ASN A 50 -14.58 2.07 14.38
N ALA A 51 -13.50 2.36 15.09
CA ALA A 51 -12.26 1.59 14.93
C ALA A 51 -12.43 0.15 15.43
N GLY A 52 -11.54 -0.75 14.99
CA GLY A 52 -11.43 -2.13 15.44
C GLY A 52 -11.75 -3.20 14.38
N THR A 53 -12.24 -2.82 13.21
CA THR A 53 -12.66 -3.73 12.11
C THR A 53 -11.88 -3.52 10.82
N ALA A 54 -10.82 -2.70 10.83
CA ALA A 54 -10.18 -2.25 9.60
C ALA A 54 -9.61 -3.39 8.74
N LYS A 55 -9.15 -4.48 9.37
CA LYS A 55 -8.63 -5.65 8.66
C LYS A 55 -9.73 -6.32 7.86
N GLU A 56 -10.85 -6.61 8.51
CA GLU A 56 -12.01 -7.28 7.92
C GLU A 56 -12.61 -6.43 6.80
N ASP A 57 -12.72 -5.12 7.02
CA ASP A 57 -13.24 -4.18 6.03
C ASP A 57 -12.30 -4.06 4.81
N ALA A 58 -10.98 -4.03 5.02
CA ALA A 58 -10.00 -4.03 3.93
C ALA A 58 -10.11 -5.30 3.08
N LEU A 59 -10.19 -6.47 3.72
CA LEU A 59 -10.35 -7.76 3.02
C LEU A 59 -11.69 -7.84 2.27
N LYS A 60 -12.75 -7.23 2.80
CA LYS A 60 -14.04 -7.16 2.10
C LYS A 60 -13.96 -6.28 0.84
N LYS A 61 -13.23 -5.16 0.89
CA LYS A 61 -13.07 -4.25 -0.27
C LYS A 61 -12.12 -4.79 -1.34
N LEU A 62 -11.11 -5.53 -0.93
CA LEU A 62 -10.04 -6.04 -1.78
C LEU A 62 -10.12 -7.55 -2.02
N GLY A 63 -11.19 -8.20 -1.58
CA GLY A 63 -11.45 -9.60 -1.86
C GLY A 63 -11.75 -9.81 -3.35
N GLY A 64 -11.32 -10.96 -3.89
CA GLY A 64 -11.65 -11.34 -5.27
C GLY A 64 -10.51 -12.00 -6.02
N LEU A 65 -9.26 -11.87 -5.57
CA LEU A 65 -8.12 -12.56 -6.18
C LEU A 65 -8.35 -14.09 -6.20
N PRO A 66 -7.86 -14.80 -7.23
CA PRO A 66 -7.90 -16.25 -7.28
C PRO A 66 -7.12 -16.88 -6.12
N THR A 67 -7.54 -18.06 -5.69
CA THR A 67 -6.79 -18.87 -4.70
C THR A 67 -5.38 -19.20 -5.19
N ASP A 68 -5.24 -19.48 -6.49
CA ASP A 68 -3.93 -19.62 -7.14
C ASP A 68 -3.39 -18.24 -7.53
N LEU A 69 -2.49 -17.72 -6.70
CA LEU A 69 -1.88 -16.40 -6.91
C LEU A 69 -0.95 -16.32 -8.11
N THR A 70 -0.51 -17.45 -8.67
CA THR A 70 0.30 -17.46 -9.91
C THR A 70 -0.51 -16.98 -11.11
N ALA A 71 -1.84 -17.16 -11.07
CA ALA A 71 -2.79 -16.81 -12.13
C ALA A 71 -3.36 -15.38 -12.03
N VAL A 72 -2.90 -14.56 -11.08
CA VAL A 72 -3.36 -13.16 -10.90
C VAL A 72 -3.04 -12.33 -12.15
N ASP A 73 -4.02 -11.59 -12.66
CA ASP A 73 -3.81 -10.76 -13.84
C ASP A 73 -3.00 -9.48 -13.54
N LYS A 74 -2.29 -8.98 -14.54
CA LYS A 74 -1.51 -7.74 -14.41
C LYS A 74 -2.40 -6.53 -14.13
N ALA A 75 -3.63 -6.52 -14.63
CA ALA A 75 -4.61 -5.48 -14.33
C ALA A 75 -5.00 -5.48 -12.85
N ASP A 76 -5.12 -6.64 -12.20
CA ASP A 76 -5.38 -6.71 -10.76
C ASP A 76 -4.18 -6.20 -9.94
N LEU A 77 -2.95 -6.54 -10.34
CA LEU A 77 -1.75 -5.96 -9.73
C LEU A 77 -1.69 -4.43 -9.89
N THR A 78 -2.11 -3.93 -11.06
CA THR A 78 -2.19 -2.50 -11.34
C THR A 78 -3.23 -1.83 -10.47
N PHE A 79 -4.41 -2.44 -10.34
CA PHE A 79 -5.47 -1.97 -9.45
C PHE A 79 -4.99 -1.89 -8.00
N LEU A 80 -4.38 -2.95 -7.46
CA LEU A 80 -3.87 -2.96 -6.08
C LEU A 80 -2.81 -1.88 -5.84
N ASN A 81 -1.93 -1.65 -6.82
CA ASN A 81 -0.97 -0.54 -6.77
C ASN A 81 -1.67 0.83 -6.82
N SER A 82 -2.70 0.98 -7.64
CA SER A 82 -3.52 2.20 -7.68
C SER A 82 -4.25 2.45 -6.36
N VAL A 83 -4.78 1.42 -5.70
CA VAL A 83 -5.36 1.53 -4.34
C VAL A 83 -4.31 2.07 -3.37
N ASN A 84 -3.09 1.52 -3.38
CA ASN A 84 -2.01 2.02 -2.53
C ASN A 84 -1.73 3.51 -2.78
N LYS A 85 -1.62 3.90 -4.06
CA LYS A 85 -1.37 5.29 -4.44
C LYS A 85 -2.46 6.23 -3.95
N ILE A 86 -3.72 5.99 -4.28
CA ILE A 86 -4.81 6.90 -3.89
C ILE A 86 -5.01 6.97 -2.38
N ALA A 87 -4.82 5.85 -1.66
CA ALA A 87 -4.87 5.84 -0.20
C ALA A 87 -3.71 6.62 0.42
N ASN A 88 -2.53 6.57 -0.18
CA ASN A 88 -1.39 7.39 0.23
C ASN A 88 -1.62 8.88 -0.05
N GLN A 89 -2.26 9.22 -1.17
CA GLN A 89 -2.62 10.61 -1.47
C GLN A 89 -3.70 11.14 -0.51
N ALA A 90 -4.72 10.34 -0.19
CA ALA A 90 -5.72 10.70 0.81
C ALA A 90 -5.09 10.89 2.22
N GLU A 91 -4.09 10.07 2.58
CA GLU A 91 -3.34 10.26 3.82
C GLU A 91 -2.69 11.65 3.89
N ARG A 92 -2.12 12.12 2.78
CA ARG A 92 -1.47 13.43 2.68
C ARG A 92 -2.45 14.59 2.57
N GLY A 93 -3.31 14.55 1.55
CA GLY A 93 -4.14 15.68 1.13
C GLY A 93 -5.44 15.82 1.91
N ALA A 94 -5.98 14.73 2.47
CA ALA A 94 -7.18 14.79 3.30
C ALA A 94 -6.83 14.70 4.79
N TYR A 95 -6.24 13.58 5.23
CA TYR A 95 -6.07 13.33 6.66
C TYR A 95 -5.00 14.21 7.32
N ASN A 96 -3.78 14.28 6.78
CA ASN A 96 -2.75 15.14 7.37
C ASN A 96 -3.18 16.62 7.33
N ALA A 97 -3.75 17.07 6.21
CA ALA A 97 -4.26 18.43 6.07
C ALA A 97 -5.30 18.73 7.15
N LYS A 98 -6.35 17.90 7.28
CA LYS A 98 -7.42 18.15 8.23
C LYS A 98 -6.93 18.07 9.68
N ILE A 99 -6.15 17.05 10.04
CA ILE A 99 -5.61 16.90 11.40
C ILE A 99 -4.74 18.10 11.78
N ALA A 100 -3.91 18.61 10.87
CA ALA A 100 -3.05 19.76 11.13
C ALA A 100 -3.80 21.08 11.37
N GLU A 101 -5.07 21.16 10.96
CA GLU A 101 -5.98 22.28 11.18
C GLU A 101 -6.89 22.08 12.40
N THR A 102 -7.06 20.85 12.86
CA THR A 102 -7.93 20.51 13.99
C THR A 102 -7.29 20.88 15.32
N THR A 103 -8.10 21.43 16.24
CA THR A 103 -7.69 21.67 17.63
C THR A 103 -7.40 20.34 18.34
N PRO A 104 -6.32 20.23 19.12
CA PRO A 104 -6.04 19.01 19.88
C PRO A 104 -7.23 18.56 20.74
N GLY A 105 -7.60 17.28 20.64
CA GLY A 105 -8.74 16.71 21.34
C GLY A 105 -9.31 15.48 20.62
N GLU A 106 -10.50 15.08 21.02
CA GLU A 106 -11.13 13.85 20.51
C GLU A 106 -11.41 13.90 19.00
N GLU A 107 -11.67 15.07 18.42
CA GLU A 107 -11.87 15.22 16.97
C GLU A 107 -10.60 14.84 16.19
N ALA A 108 -9.43 15.30 16.63
CA ALA A 108 -8.16 14.93 16.03
C ALA A 108 -7.86 13.43 16.21
N LEU A 109 -8.24 12.84 17.34
CA LEU A 109 -8.10 11.39 17.55
C LEU A 109 -9.05 10.58 16.66
N ALA A 110 -10.28 11.07 16.42
CA ALA A 110 -11.22 10.43 15.50
C ALA A 110 -10.73 10.46 14.05
N LEU A 111 -10.13 11.57 13.62
CA LEU A 111 -9.46 11.68 12.32
C LEU A 111 -8.23 10.77 12.23
N GLN A 112 -7.45 10.66 13.31
CA GLN A 112 -6.29 9.77 13.36
C GLN A 112 -6.70 8.29 13.27
N ARG A 113 -7.80 7.87 13.91
CA ARG A 113 -8.34 6.51 13.77
C ARG A 113 -8.78 6.21 12.33
N ALA A 114 -9.48 7.15 11.70
CA ALA A 114 -9.84 7.04 10.28
C ALA A 114 -8.61 6.97 9.36
N LYS A 115 -7.56 7.72 9.67
CA LYS A 115 -6.26 7.61 8.97
C LYS A 115 -5.61 6.24 9.17
N ILE A 116 -5.72 5.62 10.36
CA ILE A 116 -5.22 4.25 10.62
C ILE A 116 -6.01 3.24 9.78
N GLN A 117 -7.34 3.34 9.74
CA GLN A 117 -8.18 2.51 8.87
C GLN A 117 -7.74 2.62 7.39
N ASN A 118 -7.54 3.84 6.89
CA ASN A 118 -7.00 4.06 5.53
C ASN A 118 -5.60 3.41 5.33
N LYS A 119 -4.73 3.45 6.33
CA LYS A 119 -3.42 2.77 6.27
C LYS A 119 -3.56 1.26 6.20
N VAL A 120 -4.50 0.66 6.92
CA VAL A 120 -4.78 -0.78 6.84
C VAL A 120 -5.22 -1.16 5.43
N LEU A 121 -6.12 -0.40 4.80
CA LEU A 121 -6.50 -0.61 3.38
C LEU A 121 -5.29 -0.53 2.45
N LYS A 122 -4.50 0.54 2.56
CA LYS A 122 -3.29 0.77 1.76
C LYS A 122 -2.31 -0.40 1.84
N LEU A 123 -2.00 -0.83 3.06
CA LEU A 123 -1.02 -1.88 3.32
C LEU A 123 -1.56 -3.27 2.96
N THR A 124 -2.87 -3.51 3.11
CA THR A 124 -3.51 -4.74 2.65
C THR A 124 -3.36 -4.89 1.14
N ALA A 125 -3.66 -3.83 0.37
CA ALA A 125 -3.47 -3.86 -1.09
C ALA A 125 -2.00 -4.15 -1.47
N THR A 126 -1.05 -3.52 -0.76
CA THR A 126 0.38 -3.75 -0.99
C THR A 126 0.82 -5.18 -0.67
N VAL A 127 0.40 -5.74 0.47
CA VAL A 127 0.74 -7.12 0.86
C VAL A 127 0.13 -8.12 -0.12
N MET A 128 -1.13 -7.96 -0.52
CA MET A 128 -1.77 -8.81 -1.53
C MET A 128 -1.04 -8.77 -2.87
N GLY A 129 -0.66 -7.58 -3.33
CA GLY A 129 0.13 -7.41 -4.56
C GLY A 129 1.51 -8.08 -4.48
N LEU A 130 2.21 -7.93 -3.34
CA LEU A 130 3.52 -8.55 -3.12
C LEU A 130 3.42 -10.08 -3.03
N GLN A 131 2.37 -10.63 -2.39
CA GLN A 131 2.13 -12.07 -2.34
C GLN A 131 1.91 -12.64 -3.75
N ALA A 132 1.11 -11.96 -4.58
CA ALA A 132 0.91 -12.35 -5.98
C ALA A 132 2.22 -12.27 -6.79
N GLN A 133 3.00 -11.19 -6.63
CA GLN A 133 4.31 -11.06 -7.28
C GLN A 133 5.28 -12.16 -6.86
N GLN A 134 5.31 -12.51 -5.57
CA GLN A 134 6.14 -13.59 -5.05
C GLN A 134 5.71 -14.94 -5.63
N ALA A 135 4.41 -15.22 -5.69
CA ALA A 135 3.87 -16.43 -6.32
C ALA A 135 4.22 -16.52 -7.82
N GLN A 136 4.31 -15.37 -8.50
CA GLN A 136 4.75 -15.24 -9.89
C GLN A 136 6.28 -15.27 -10.06
N GLY A 137 7.04 -15.62 -9.02
CA GLY A 137 8.49 -15.82 -9.07
C GLY A 137 9.34 -14.56 -8.87
N GLN A 138 8.75 -13.42 -8.48
CA GLN A 138 9.52 -12.22 -8.17
C GLN A 138 10.15 -12.32 -6.78
N ASN A 139 11.42 -11.90 -6.65
CA ASN A 139 12.11 -11.83 -5.36
C ASN A 139 11.69 -10.57 -4.59
N VAL A 140 10.60 -10.68 -3.84
CA VAL A 140 10.02 -9.58 -3.04
C VAL A 140 9.96 -9.88 -1.54
N THR A 141 10.58 -10.97 -1.07
CA THR A 141 10.46 -11.47 0.31
C THR A 141 10.75 -10.41 1.37
N ALA A 142 11.87 -9.69 1.26
CA ALA A 142 12.23 -8.66 2.23
C ALA A 142 11.20 -7.52 2.30
N LYS A 143 10.67 -7.11 1.14
CA LYS A 143 9.64 -6.07 1.05
C LYS A 143 8.29 -6.57 1.58
N LEU A 144 7.93 -7.83 1.30
CA LEU A 144 6.73 -8.45 1.83
C LEU A 144 6.78 -8.50 3.36
N ASP A 145 7.90 -8.89 3.96
CA ASP A 145 8.07 -8.92 5.41
C ASP A 145 7.95 -7.51 6.04
N GLU A 146 8.56 -6.51 5.41
CA GLU A 146 8.49 -5.12 5.86
C GLU A 146 7.04 -4.59 5.85
N GLU A 147 6.35 -4.74 4.72
CA GLU A 147 4.98 -4.25 4.55
C GLU A 147 3.98 -5.05 5.41
N THR A 148 4.22 -6.35 5.63
CA THR A 148 3.43 -7.17 6.56
C THR A 148 3.59 -6.70 8.00
N LYS A 149 4.80 -6.36 8.44
CA LYS A 149 5.03 -5.80 9.78
C LYS A 149 4.31 -4.45 9.95
N LYS A 150 4.36 -3.58 8.95
CA LYS A 150 3.62 -2.31 8.95
C LYS A 150 2.11 -2.55 9.02
N LEU A 151 1.58 -3.49 8.23
CA LEU A 151 0.17 -3.84 8.22
C LEU A 151 -0.28 -4.30 9.61
N ASN A 152 0.43 -5.28 10.19
CA ASN A 152 0.11 -5.82 11.51
C ASN A 152 0.15 -4.76 12.61
N LYS A 153 1.11 -3.83 12.56
CA LYS A 153 1.16 -2.70 13.49
C LYS A 153 -0.10 -1.83 13.39
N ASN A 154 -0.53 -1.45 12.19
CA ASN A 154 -1.71 -0.59 12.03
C ASN A 154 -3.02 -1.34 12.37
N ILE A 155 -3.10 -2.64 12.12
CA ILE A 155 -4.21 -3.48 12.59
C ILE A 155 -4.28 -3.46 14.13
N ALA A 156 -3.14 -3.66 14.80
CA ALA A 156 -3.09 -3.60 16.26
C ALA A 156 -3.47 -2.21 16.82
N GLU A 157 -3.05 -1.13 16.16
CA GLU A 157 -3.44 0.24 16.52
C GLU A 157 -4.95 0.48 16.34
N ASP A 158 -5.55 -0.03 15.25
CA ASP A 158 -7.00 0.03 15.03
C ASP A 158 -7.76 -0.75 16.11
N GLN A 159 -7.32 -1.98 16.41
CA GLN A 159 -7.90 -2.84 17.45
C GLN A 159 -7.76 -2.25 18.85
N ALA A 160 -6.64 -1.60 19.17
CA ALA A 160 -6.46 -0.91 20.45
C ALA A 160 -7.44 0.26 20.63
N ASN A 161 -8.01 0.77 19.54
CA ASN A 161 -9.03 1.81 19.53
C ASN A 161 -10.45 1.26 19.32
N ALA A 162 -10.65 -0.06 19.42
CA ALA A 162 -11.92 -0.70 19.13
C ALA A 162 -13.11 0.00 19.80
N GLY A 163 -14.17 0.24 19.01
CA GLY A 163 -15.39 0.89 19.47
C GLY A 163 -15.32 2.42 19.58
N LYS A 164 -14.14 3.05 19.47
CA LYS A 164 -14.03 4.51 19.43
C LYS A 164 -14.43 5.05 18.05
N PRO A 165 -15.11 6.21 17.98
CA PRO A 165 -15.60 6.76 16.71
C PRO A 165 -14.44 7.16 15.79
N ALA A 166 -14.57 6.95 14.49
CA ALA A 166 -13.61 7.40 13.48
C ALA A 166 -14.30 8.35 12.50
N THR A 167 -13.62 9.44 12.13
CA THR A 167 -14.20 10.47 11.25
C THR A 167 -13.67 10.29 9.83
N ALA A 168 -14.52 9.79 8.94
CA ALA A 168 -14.19 9.61 7.53
C ALA A 168 -13.99 10.95 6.83
N LEU A 169 -12.99 11.01 5.94
CA LEU A 169 -12.83 12.11 4.99
C LEU A 169 -13.06 11.62 3.57
N LYS A 170 -13.57 12.53 2.75
CA LYS A 170 -13.72 12.37 1.31
C LYS A 170 -12.43 12.75 0.61
N PHE A 171 -12.09 12.06 -0.46
CA PHE A 171 -10.93 12.41 -1.28
C PHE A 171 -11.20 12.08 -2.74
N ASN A 172 -11.07 13.07 -3.62
CA ASN A 172 -11.32 12.88 -5.04
C ASN A 172 -10.12 12.18 -5.69
N ALA A 173 -10.19 10.86 -5.83
CA ALA A 173 -9.21 10.05 -6.54
C ALA A 173 -9.83 8.79 -7.11
N SER A 174 -9.23 8.24 -8.16
CA SER A 174 -9.70 7.02 -8.84
C SER A 174 -8.53 6.10 -9.15
N THR A 175 -8.78 4.79 -9.12
CA THR A 175 -7.77 3.78 -9.47
C THR A 175 -7.39 3.80 -10.95
N ASP A 176 -8.23 4.37 -11.81
CA ASP A 176 -7.98 4.47 -13.26
C ASP A 176 -7.01 5.60 -13.60
N ASN A 177 -7.03 6.68 -12.82
CA ASN A 177 -6.13 7.81 -12.97
C ASN A 177 -5.64 8.30 -11.60
N PRO A 178 -4.81 7.51 -10.90
CA PRO A 178 -4.33 7.86 -9.56
C PRO A 178 -3.42 9.09 -9.55
N ALA A 179 -2.85 9.48 -10.70
CA ALA A 179 -1.98 10.63 -10.84
C ALA A 179 -2.74 11.97 -10.84
N ALA A 180 -4.01 11.98 -11.27
CA ALA A 180 -4.84 13.19 -11.24
C ALA A 180 -5.06 13.76 -9.83
N SER A 181 -4.83 12.95 -8.80
CA SER A 181 -4.99 13.31 -7.39
C SER A 181 -3.67 13.30 -6.64
N GLU A 182 -2.55 13.47 -7.34
CA GLU A 182 -1.24 13.50 -6.73
C GLU A 182 -1.11 14.69 -5.78
N VAL A 183 -0.81 14.39 -4.52
CA VAL A 183 -0.55 15.38 -3.48
C VAL A 183 0.95 15.35 -3.20
N PRO A 184 1.66 16.49 -3.39
CA PRO A 184 3.07 16.58 -3.07
C PRO A 184 3.39 16.18 -1.63
N LYS A 185 4.62 15.75 -1.41
CA LYS A 185 5.10 15.47 -0.06
C LYS A 185 5.25 16.77 0.70
N ASP A 186 4.51 16.92 1.78
CA ASP A 186 4.69 18.02 2.74
C ASP A 186 5.00 17.45 4.12
N ASP A 187 6.30 17.43 4.45
CA ASP A 187 6.80 16.94 5.73
C ASP A 187 6.46 17.89 6.89
N ALA A 188 6.30 19.19 6.62
CA ALA A 188 5.92 20.17 7.63
C ALA A 188 4.45 19.96 8.05
N LEU A 189 3.57 19.77 7.07
CA LEU A 189 2.17 19.45 7.32
C LEU A 189 2.01 18.11 8.05
N ALA A 190 2.74 17.08 7.62
CA ALA A 190 2.74 15.79 8.29
C ALA A 190 3.24 15.87 9.74
N THR A 191 4.27 16.68 10.00
CA THR A 191 4.79 16.94 11.34
C THR A 191 3.75 17.64 12.21
N LYS A 192 3.13 18.72 11.69
CA LYS A 192 2.08 19.46 12.38
C LYS A 192 0.89 18.57 12.74
N ALA A 193 0.43 17.73 11.81
CA ALA A 193 -0.62 16.75 12.07
C ALA A 193 -0.22 15.78 13.20
N GLY A 194 1.03 15.30 13.19
CA GLY A 194 1.57 14.44 14.24
C GLY A 194 1.60 15.13 15.61
N ASP A 195 1.93 16.42 15.67
CA ASP A 195 1.97 17.17 16.92
C ASP A 195 0.57 17.45 17.48
N VAL A 196 -0.42 17.72 16.63
CA VAL A 196 -1.83 17.80 17.04
C VAL A 196 -2.28 16.47 17.66
N VAL A 197 -1.98 15.33 17.03
CA VAL A 197 -2.34 14.01 17.58
C VAL A 197 -1.67 13.77 18.92
N LYS A 198 -0.37 14.06 19.07
CA LYS A 198 0.34 13.91 20.35
C LYS A 198 -0.27 14.77 21.45
N ALA A 199 -0.59 16.03 21.14
CA ALA A 199 -1.25 16.93 22.07
C ALA A 199 -2.65 16.41 22.47
N SER A 200 -3.37 15.80 21.53
CA SER A 200 -4.69 15.21 21.76
C SER A 200 -4.62 13.98 22.67
N VAL A 201 -3.64 13.09 22.45
CA VAL A 201 -3.39 11.93 23.33
C VAL A 201 -3.06 12.40 24.75
N LYS A 202 -2.21 13.43 24.88
CA LYS A 202 -1.87 14.01 26.19
C LYS A 202 -3.10 14.59 26.89
N ALA A 203 -3.94 15.32 26.16
CA ALA A 203 -5.17 15.92 26.69
C ALA A 203 -6.20 14.86 27.13
N ALA A 204 -6.27 13.71 26.44
CA ALA A 204 -7.15 12.60 26.79
C ALA A 204 -6.69 11.79 28.02
N GLY A 205 -5.68 12.26 28.76
CA GLY A 205 -5.14 11.55 29.92
C GLY A 205 -4.18 10.40 29.56
N GLY A 206 -3.76 10.28 28.30
CA GLY A 206 -2.83 9.26 27.80
C GLY A 206 -1.37 9.48 28.20
N GLY A 207 -1.12 10.00 29.39
CA GLY A 207 0.21 10.09 30.00
C GLY A 207 0.64 8.73 30.57
N GLY A 208 0.85 7.72 29.72
CA GLY A 208 1.38 6.43 30.15
C GLY A 208 1.17 5.31 29.13
N ALA A 209 2.29 4.76 28.64
CA ALA A 209 2.43 3.57 27.79
C ALA A 209 2.04 3.72 26.31
N GLY A 210 3.03 4.00 25.46
CA GLY A 210 2.87 3.85 24.00
C GLY A 210 3.81 4.65 23.09
N ALA A 211 5.05 4.95 23.51
CA ALA A 211 6.05 5.56 22.62
C ALA A 211 7.34 4.72 22.59
N ALA A 212 7.26 3.50 22.08
CA ALA A 212 8.41 2.79 21.54
C ALA A 212 8.27 2.81 20.01
N GLY A 213 9.18 3.50 19.33
CA GLY A 213 9.23 3.51 17.86
C GLY A 213 9.52 4.85 17.19
N GLY A 214 10.16 5.80 17.87
CA GLY A 214 10.88 6.89 17.20
C GLY A 214 12.21 6.37 16.67
N ALA A 215 12.19 5.60 15.59
CA ALA A 215 13.41 5.24 14.86
C ALA A 215 13.98 6.51 14.22
N LYS A 216 14.98 7.08 14.90
CA LYS A 216 15.88 8.10 14.37
C LYS A 216 16.68 7.45 13.24
N SER A 217 16.18 7.58 12.02
CA SER A 217 16.94 7.25 10.81
C SER A 217 18.08 8.24 10.69
N THR A 218 19.26 7.78 11.08
CA THR A 218 20.54 8.39 10.80
C THR A 218 20.97 8.10 9.36
N GLY A 219 21.30 9.15 8.63
CA GLY A 219 22.14 9.12 7.44
C GLY A 219 22.21 10.54 6.87
N LYS A 220 23.37 11.14 6.61
CA LYS A 220 24.76 10.70 6.67
C LYS A 220 25.61 11.97 6.52
N ASP A 221 26.88 11.85 6.93
CA ASP A 221 28.03 12.52 6.31
C ASP A 221 28.56 13.82 6.96
N LYS A 222 29.63 13.67 7.77
CA LYS A 222 31.00 13.97 7.33
C LYS A 222 31.99 13.64 8.43
N GLY A 223 33.04 12.91 8.05
CA GLY A 223 34.16 12.58 8.91
C GLY A 223 34.98 13.81 9.29
N THR A 224 35.66 13.70 10.43
CA THR A 224 37.08 14.06 10.61
C THR A 224 37.48 13.59 11.99
N GLY A 225 37.96 12.34 12.06
CA GLY A 225 38.69 11.85 13.22
C GLY A 225 40.03 12.59 13.31
N LYS A 226 40.26 13.27 14.43
CA LYS A 226 41.54 13.88 14.75
C LYS A 226 42.11 13.13 15.95
N ASP A 227 42.74 12.00 15.66
CA ASP A 227 43.50 11.26 16.67
C ASP A 227 44.99 11.55 16.49
N LYS A 228 45.62 12.01 17.57
CA LYS A 228 47.05 12.30 17.66
C LYS A 228 47.76 11.00 18.07
N GLY A 229 48.41 10.36 17.10
CA GLY A 229 49.25 9.19 17.33
C GLY A 229 50.62 9.37 16.69
N THR A 230 51.65 9.17 17.50
CA THR A 230 53.09 9.41 17.30
C THR A 230 53.82 8.36 16.46
N GLY A 231 54.81 8.79 15.67
CA GLY A 231 55.97 8.00 15.18
C GLY A 231 55.66 6.95 14.10
N THR A 232 56.52 6.54 13.16
CA THR A 232 57.94 6.80 12.89
C THR A 232 58.19 6.32 11.45
N LYS A 233 58.84 7.18 10.64
CA LYS A 233 59.84 6.89 9.58
C LYS A 233 59.84 5.50 8.91
N SER A 234 59.62 5.44 7.60
CA SER A 234 60.59 4.82 6.67
C SER A 234 60.32 5.14 5.20
N THR A 235 61.40 5.00 4.44
CA THR A 235 61.79 5.60 3.16
C THR A 235 61.41 4.81 1.89
N LYS A 236 61.70 5.44 0.73
CA LYS A 236 61.94 4.89 -0.63
C LYS A 236 60.67 4.58 -1.45
N ASP A 237 60.63 4.73 -2.77
CA ASP A 237 61.47 5.30 -3.85
C ASP A 237 60.54 5.31 -5.09
N LYS A 238 60.91 6.07 -6.14
CA LYS A 238 60.52 6.02 -7.57
C LYS A 238 59.41 5.03 -8.01
N THR A 239 58.54 5.34 -8.98
CA THR A 239 58.91 5.61 -10.38
C THR A 239 57.68 6.03 -11.21
N LYS A 240 57.86 7.05 -12.06
CA LYS A 240 57.45 7.22 -13.48
C LYS A 240 56.09 6.69 -13.99
N ASN A 241 55.29 7.61 -14.55
CA ASN A 241 54.90 7.78 -15.98
C ASN A 241 53.53 8.49 -16.02
N LYS A 242 53.39 9.75 -16.48
CA LYS A 242 53.55 10.35 -17.83
C LYS A 242 52.42 10.01 -18.81
N ALA A 243 51.51 10.98 -18.99
CA ALA A 243 50.72 11.40 -20.16
C ALA A 243 49.47 12.15 -19.59
N VAL A 244 49.21 13.46 -19.69
CA VAL A 244 49.27 14.47 -20.80
C VAL A 244 48.70 13.86 -22.07
N VAL A 245 47.53 14.27 -22.61
CA VAL A 245 47.08 15.58 -23.14
C VAL A 245 45.53 15.51 -23.09
N ALA A 246 44.78 16.50 -22.57
CA ALA A 246 44.17 17.66 -23.29
C ALA A 246 43.34 17.23 -24.52
N ASP A 247 42.25 17.86 -24.94
CA ASP A 247 41.46 19.05 -24.63
C ASP A 247 40.40 19.12 -25.77
N ALA A 248 39.42 20.01 -25.63
CA ALA A 248 38.50 20.52 -26.68
C ALA A 248 37.35 19.57 -27.11
N THR A 249 36.08 19.90 -26.86
CA THR A 249 35.21 20.89 -27.56
C THR A 249 35.07 20.54 -29.05
N GLU A 250 33.94 20.65 -29.73
CA GLU A 250 32.67 21.37 -29.62
C GLU A 250 31.80 20.81 -30.78
N GLU A 251 30.47 20.99 -30.73
CA GLU A 251 29.56 21.33 -31.87
C GLU A 251 29.55 20.42 -33.13
N ASP A 252 28.52 20.29 -33.95
CA ASP A 252 27.12 20.72 -34.04
C ASP A 252 26.49 19.87 -35.18
N GLU A 253 25.16 19.91 -35.24
CA GLU A 253 24.30 19.84 -36.45
C GLU A 253 24.52 18.74 -37.52
N GLU A 254 23.54 17.82 -37.62
CA GLU A 254 22.48 17.82 -38.65
C GLU A 254 21.29 16.92 -38.25
#